data_AF-K1U6W2-F1
#
_entry.id   AF-K1U6W2-F1
#
_cell.length_a   1.000
_cell.length_b   1.000
_cell.length_c   1.000
_cell.angle_alpha   90.00
_cell.angle_beta   90.00
_cell.angle_gamma   90.00
#
_symmetry.space_group_name_H-M   'P 1'
#
loop_
_entity.id
_entity.type
_entity.pdbx_description
1 polymer ?
#
loop_
_entity_poly.entity_id
_entity_poly.type
_entity_poly.pdbx_seq_one_letter_code
_entity_poly.pdbx_strand_id
1 'polypeptide(L)'
;MNFKWDKKYLYWGVTAFLVIAAAIVFFLGLSQIKEILDSVFSFLSILTPVLYGFVIAYILCPIATFIEKPCLRRLFYIIQDKKREKFEREHPGEEPPPKTFPVRKVARVMSVAITMILALLILTGIIWVLLPQLIDTITMLVNNMPTYVTQISDWVSQTLRNYPEVEAYVLQFTGGISDMLNNWLSTELLPQMNNIWNLISSNVMNIISVFMNLCSAS
;
A
#
# COMPACT_ATOMS: atom_id res chain seq x y z
N MET A 1 48.19 -13.28 57.82
CA MET A 1 48.86 -13.35 56.51
C MET A 1 48.09 -12.46 55.53
N ASN A 2 48.71 -11.38 55.03
CA ASN A 2 48.05 -10.44 54.12
C ASN A 2 48.04 -11.01 52.69
N PHE A 3 46.91 -11.58 52.29
CA PHE A 3 46.71 -12.20 50.97
C PHE A 3 46.53 -11.12 49.91
N LYS A 4 47.63 -10.71 49.26
CA LYS A 4 47.61 -9.76 48.15
C LYS A 4 47.16 -10.50 46.88
N TRP A 5 45.85 -10.48 46.60
CA TRP A 5 45.30 -10.97 45.34
C TRP A 5 45.83 -10.12 44.18
N ASP A 6 46.56 -10.75 43.25
CA ASP A 6 47.00 -10.10 42.01
C ASP A 6 45.77 -9.76 41.16
N LYS A 7 45.41 -8.48 41.12
CA LYS A 7 44.21 -7.97 40.42
C LYS A 7 44.14 -8.44 38.97
N LYS A 8 45.28 -8.67 38.32
CA LYS A 8 45.40 -9.08 36.92
C LYS A 8 44.77 -10.46 36.64
N TYR A 9 44.97 -11.46 37.49
CA TYR A 9 44.38 -12.79 37.29
C TYR A 9 42.87 -12.80 37.57
N LEU A 10 42.41 -11.94 38.48
CA LEU A 10 41.00 -11.77 38.78
C LEU A 10 40.25 -11.13 37.59
N TYR A 11 40.84 -10.13 36.91
CA TYR A 11 40.27 -9.55 35.69
C TYR A 11 40.19 -10.56 34.52
N TRP A 12 41.19 -11.44 34.36
CA TRP A 12 41.16 -12.50 33.34
C TRP A 12 40.09 -13.57 33.65
N GLY A 13 39.91 -13.93 34.92
CA GLY A 13 38.83 -14.83 35.33
C GLY A 13 37.44 -14.23 35.11
N VAL A 14 37.25 -12.96 35.46
CA VAL A 14 35.97 -12.26 35.27
C VAL A 14 35.63 -12.09 33.79
N THR A 15 36.61 -11.75 32.95
CA THR A 15 36.38 -11.63 31.50
C THR A 15 36.05 -12.98 30.86
N ALA A 16 36.78 -14.05 31.20
CA ALA A 16 36.47 -15.39 30.71
C ALA A 16 35.07 -15.86 31.14
N PHE A 17 34.70 -15.63 32.41
CA PHE A 17 33.37 -15.95 32.91
C PHE A 17 32.27 -15.17 32.19
N LEU A 18 32.48 -13.87 31.97
CA LEU A 18 31.50 -13.00 31.31
C LEU A 18 31.33 -13.38 29.83
N VAL A 19 32.41 -13.75 29.13
CA VAL A 19 32.35 -14.23 27.74
C VAL A 19 31.56 -15.55 27.65
N ILE A 20 31.79 -16.49 28.56
CA ILE A 20 31.05 -17.76 28.59
C ILE A 20 29.57 -17.52 28.93
N ALA A 21 29.28 -16.66 29.90
CA ALA A 21 27.92 -16.28 30.26
C ALA A 21 27.19 -15.61 29.08
N ALA A 22 27.85 -14.68 28.38
CA ALA A 22 27.32 -14.03 27.19
C ALA A 22 27.08 -15.02 26.05
N ALA A 23 27.98 -15.99 25.84
CA ALA A 23 27.83 -17.02 24.81
C ALA A 23 26.60 -17.93 25.07
N ILE A 24 26.36 -18.30 26.33
CA ILE A 24 25.18 -19.11 26.71
C ILE A 24 23.90 -18.30 26.52
N VAL A 25 23.86 -17.04 26.96
CA VAL A 25 22.70 -16.15 26.77
C VAL A 25 22.43 -15.93 25.29
N PHE A 26 23.48 -15.75 24.49
CA PHE A 26 23.37 -15.58 23.05
C PHE A 26 22.84 -16.85 22.37
N PHE A 27 23.32 -18.03 22.78
CA PHE A 27 22.82 -19.31 22.30
C PHE A 27 21.32 -19.52 22.63
N LEU A 28 20.89 -19.16 23.85
CA LEU A 28 19.48 -19.22 24.24
C LEU A 28 18.62 -18.23 23.44
N GLY A 29 19.13 -17.02 23.19
CA GLY A 29 18.47 -16.01 22.34
C GLY A 29 18.33 -16.46 20.88
N LEU A 30 19.35 -17.12 20.33
CA LEU A 30 19.27 -17.71 18.98
C LEU A 30 18.33 -18.93 18.95
N SER A 31 18.30 -19.74 20.00
CA SER A 31 17.43 -20.92 20.09
C SER A 31 15.94 -20.53 20.08
N GLN A 32 15.59 -19.40 20.71
CA GLN A 32 14.23 -18.85 20.72
C GLN A 32 14.01 -17.70 19.72
N ILE A 33 14.83 -17.62 18.66
CA ILE A 33 14.68 -16.56 17.65
C ILE A 33 13.26 -16.50 17.07
N LYS A 34 12.58 -17.65 16.98
CA LYS A 34 11.19 -17.75 16.52
C LYS A 34 10.22 -17.06 17.48
N GLU A 35 10.34 -17.27 18.79
CA GLU A 35 9.48 -16.62 19.79
C GLU A 35 9.74 -15.11 19.88
N ILE A 36 11.00 -14.69 19.69
CA ILE A 36 11.38 -13.27 19.63
C ILE A 36 10.78 -12.62 18.37
N LEU A 37 10.90 -13.29 17.22
CA LEU A 37 10.32 -12.82 15.96
C LEU A 37 8.80 -12.77 16.04
N ASP A 38 8.13 -13.80 16.56
CA ASP A 38 6.68 -13.82 16.73
C ASP A 38 6.18 -12.71 17.66
N SER A 39 6.92 -12.39 18.72
CA SER A 39 6.63 -11.26 19.61
C SER A 39 6.76 -9.92 18.88
N VAL A 40 7.78 -9.75 18.04
CA VAL A 40 7.97 -8.55 17.21
C VAL A 40 6.88 -8.43 16.14
N PHE A 41 6.53 -9.52 15.47
CA PHE A 41 5.47 -9.54 14.47
C PHE A 41 4.09 -9.31 15.09
N SER A 42 3.83 -9.82 16.29
CA SER A 42 2.61 -9.53 17.05
C SER A 42 2.51 -8.03 17.38
N PHE A 43 3.60 -7.40 17.80
CA PHE A 43 3.64 -5.95 18.01
C PHE A 43 3.42 -5.16 16.71
N LEU A 44 4.03 -5.60 15.61
CA LEU A 44 3.77 -5.00 14.28
C LEU A 44 2.33 -5.20 13.82
N SER A 45 1.69 -6.33 14.17
CA SER A 45 0.32 -6.64 13.78
C SER A 45 -0.70 -5.65 14.36
N ILE A 46 -0.38 -5.09 15.54
CA ILE A 46 -1.16 -4.04 16.20
C ILE A 46 -0.96 -2.68 15.49
N LEU A 47 0.21 -2.48 14.86
CA LEU A 47 0.54 -1.28 14.09
C LEU A 47 0.07 -1.34 12.62
N THR A 48 -0.21 -2.52 12.07
CA THR A 48 -0.74 -2.70 10.70
C THR A 48 -1.91 -1.77 10.36
N PRO A 49 -2.96 -1.57 11.21
CA PRO A 49 -4.02 -0.61 10.89
C PRO A 49 -3.52 0.83 10.71
N VAL A 50 -2.47 1.23 11.42
CA VAL A 50 -1.82 2.55 11.25
C VAL A 50 -1.03 2.59 9.94
N LEU A 51 -0.29 1.52 9.61
CA LEU A 51 0.42 1.40 8.34
C LEU A 51 -0.55 1.44 7.14
N TYR A 52 -1.67 0.73 7.21
CA TYR A 52 -2.73 0.83 6.21
C TYR A 52 -3.33 2.24 6.13
N GLY A 53 -3.53 2.89 7.27
CA GLY A 53 -3.96 4.30 7.32
C GLY A 53 -2.96 5.24 6.63
N PHE A 54 -1.65 5.04 6.83
CA PHE A 54 -0.60 5.80 6.15
C PHE A 54 -0.55 5.53 4.64
N VAL A 55 -0.68 4.28 4.21
CA VAL A 55 -0.72 3.92 2.79
C VAL A 55 -1.93 4.55 2.12
N ILE A 56 -3.11 4.46 2.75
CA ILE A 56 -4.35 5.08 2.26
C ILE A 56 -4.20 6.60 2.23
N ALA A 57 -3.66 7.22 3.29
CA ALA A 57 -3.43 8.67 3.34
C ALA A 57 -2.40 9.13 2.31
N TYR A 58 -1.35 8.35 2.07
CA TYR A 58 -0.32 8.65 1.07
C TYR A 58 -0.88 8.57 -0.36
N ILE A 59 -1.81 7.65 -0.62
CA ILE A 59 -2.55 7.59 -1.89
C ILE A 59 -3.56 8.75 -1.97
N LEU A 60 -4.29 9.05 -0.89
CA LEU A 60 -5.31 10.10 -0.87
C LEU A 60 -4.74 11.53 -0.93
N CYS A 61 -3.58 11.79 -0.34
CA CYS A 61 -3.02 13.14 -0.22
C CYS A 61 -2.73 13.84 -1.57
N PRO A 62 -2.03 13.20 -2.54
CA PRO A 62 -1.84 13.79 -3.86
C PRO A 62 -3.17 13.95 -4.61
N ILE A 63 -4.10 13.00 -4.46
CA ILE A 63 -5.43 13.04 -5.10
C ILE A 63 -6.26 14.20 -4.53
N ALA A 64 -6.28 14.37 -3.21
CA ALA A 64 -7.02 15.42 -2.52
C ALA A 64 -6.50 16.80 -2.91
N THR A 65 -5.18 17.02 -2.92
CA THR A 65 -4.59 18.32 -3.26
C THR A 65 -4.68 18.68 -4.75
N PHE A 66 -4.73 17.70 -5.65
CA PHE A 66 -5.04 17.94 -7.08
C PHE A 66 -6.49 18.41 -7.30
N ILE A 67 -7.43 17.92 -6.48
CA ILE A 67 -8.86 18.27 -6.57
C ILE A 67 -9.17 19.58 -5.83
N GLU A 68 -8.50 19.85 -4.70
CA GLU A 68 -8.74 21.04 -3.88
C GLU A 68 -8.52 22.35 -4.66
N LYS A 69 -7.49 22.39 -5.52
CA LYS A 69 -7.11 23.63 -6.21
C LYS A 69 -8.10 24.08 -7.30
N PRO A 70 -8.56 23.21 -8.24
CA PRO A 70 -9.51 23.60 -9.28
C PRO A 70 -10.98 23.31 -8.93
N CYS A 71 -11.29 22.18 -8.28
CA CYS A 71 -12.68 21.72 -8.11
C CYS A 71 -13.37 22.43 -6.95
N LEU A 72 -12.71 22.51 -5.79
CA LEU A 72 -13.26 23.22 -4.62
C LEU A 72 -13.39 24.73 -4.89
N ARG A 73 -12.43 25.34 -5.58
CA ARG A 73 -12.51 26.76 -6.00
C ARG A 73 -13.67 27.02 -6.97
N ARG A 74 -13.86 26.14 -7.97
CA ARG A 74 -14.96 26.28 -8.96
C ARG A 74 -16.32 26.03 -8.33
N LEU A 75 -16.44 25.05 -7.43
CA LEU A 75 -17.68 24.78 -6.71
C LEU A 75 -18.05 25.91 -5.73
N PHE A 76 -17.06 26.46 -5.02
CA PHE A 76 -17.27 27.60 -4.12
C PHE A 76 -17.74 28.84 -4.88
N TYR A 77 -17.21 29.07 -6.09
CA TYR A 77 -17.63 30.18 -6.95
C TYR A 77 -19.07 29.99 -7.46
N ILE A 78 -19.42 28.83 -8.01
CA ILE A 78 -20.75 28.57 -8.60
C ILE A 78 -21.88 28.68 -7.55
N ILE A 79 -21.64 28.18 -6.33
CA ILE A 79 -22.63 28.27 -5.24
C ILE A 79 -22.78 29.71 -4.75
N GLN A 80 -21.69 30.49 -4.74
CA GLN A 80 -21.69 31.88 -4.32
C GLN A 80 -22.36 32.79 -5.36
N ASP A 81 -22.17 32.52 -6.65
CA ASP A 81 -22.66 33.34 -7.75
C ASP A 81 -24.16 33.15 -8.00
N LYS A 82 -24.65 31.90 -8.07
CA LYS A 82 -26.09 31.62 -8.27
C LYS A 82 -26.99 32.19 -7.19
N LYS A 83 -26.46 32.34 -5.97
CA LYS A 83 -27.21 32.87 -4.83
C LYS A 83 -27.21 34.40 -4.79
N ARG A 84 -26.16 35.03 -5.33
CA ARG A 84 -26.06 36.48 -5.51
C ARG A 84 -27.00 36.95 -6.62
N GLU A 85 -27.02 36.22 -7.73
CA GLU A 85 -27.87 36.51 -8.89
C GLU A 85 -29.37 36.35 -8.57
N LYS A 86 -29.76 35.35 -7.77
CA LYS A 86 -31.16 35.22 -7.31
C LYS A 86 -31.59 36.31 -6.33
N PHE A 87 -30.71 36.71 -5.42
CA PHE A 87 -31.02 37.76 -4.44
C PHE A 87 -31.19 39.13 -5.11
N GLU A 88 -30.35 39.42 -6.10
CA GLU A 88 -30.37 40.68 -6.86
C GLU A 88 -31.56 40.78 -7.83
N ARG A 89 -32.11 39.64 -8.30
CA ARG A 89 -33.36 39.59 -9.07
C ARG A 89 -34.62 39.76 -8.23
N GLU A 90 -34.58 39.36 -6.96
CA GLU A 90 -35.74 39.36 -6.07
C GLU A 90 -35.85 40.69 -5.29
N HIS A 91 -34.72 41.42 -5.11
CA HIS A 91 -34.64 42.75 -4.49
C HIS A 91 -33.73 43.71 -5.28
N PRO A 92 -34.25 44.45 -6.28
CA PRO A 92 -33.44 45.38 -7.06
C PRO A 92 -33.13 46.66 -6.27
N GLY A 93 -31.87 46.84 -5.90
CA GLY A 93 -31.36 48.09 -5.29
C GLY A 93 -31.25 48.10 -3.76
N GLU A 94 -31.53 47.01 -3.06
CA GLU A 94 -31.27 46.86 -1.62
C GLU A 94 -29.93 46.16 -1.37
N GLU A 95 -29.10 46.74 -0.49
CA GLU A 95 -27.84 46.11 -0.07
C GLU A 95 -28.12 44.78 0.65
N PRO A 96 -27.40 43.69 0.32
CA PRO A 96 -27.74 42.36 0.80
C PRO A 96 -27.62 42.26 2.34
N PRO A 97 -28.60 41.63 3.03
CA PRO A 97 -28.62 41.55 4.47
C PRO A 97 -27.42 40.74 5.02
N PRO A 98 -26.89 41.10 6.19
CA PRO A 98 -25.75 40.41 6.79
C PRO A 98 -26.10 38.96 7.18
N LYS A 99 -25.60 38.02 6.37
CA LYS A 99 -25.28 36.59 6.63
C LYS A 99 -26.08 35.89 7.76
N THR A 100 -27.39 35.70 7.65
CA THR A 100 -28.14 34.80 8.55
C THR A 100 -29.05 33.86 7.77
N PHE A 101 -28.56 32.68 7.36
CA PHE A 101 -29.43 31.69 6.70
C PHE A 101 -29.13 30.24 7.12
N PRO A 102 -30.06 29.53 7.79
CA PRO A 102 -29.92 28.11 8.19
C PRO A 102 -29.92 27.13 7.00
N VAL A 103 -30.38 27.56 5.81
CA VAL A 103 -30.23 26.83 4.54
C VAL A 103 -28.77 26.61 4.12
N ARG A 104 -27.81 27.30 4.76
CA ARG A 104 -26.37 27.04 4.62
C ARG A 104 -25.97 25.64 5.08
N LYS A 105 -26.64 25.04 6.07
CA LYS A 105 -26.21 23.75 6.63
C LYS A 105 -26.47 22.61 5.63
N VAL A 106 -27.68 22.52 5.06
CA VAL A 106 -28.02 21.48 4.08
C VAL A 106 -27.22 21.66 2.80
N ALA A 107 -27.11 22.89 2.27
CA ALA A 107 -26.31 23.15 1.08
C ALA A 107 -24.81 22.80 1.27
N ARG A 108 -24.26 23.02 2.47
CA ARG A 108 -22.88 22.68 2.80
C ARG A 108 -22.69 21.17 2.99
N VAL A 109 -23.63 20.48 3.64
CA VAL A 109 -23.59 19.01 3.77
C VAL A 109 -23.71 18.35 2.39
N MET A 110 -24.61 18.84 1.54
CA MET A 110 -24.77 18.34 0.17
C MET A 110 -23.55 18.64 -0.69
N SER A 111 -22.93 19.83 -0.60
CA SER A 111 -21.71 20.11 -1.36
C SER A 111 -20.53 19.25 -0.90
N VAL A 112 -20.42 18.99 0.40
CA VAL A 112 -19.38 18.10 0.96
C VAL A 112 -19.64 16.66 0.55
N ALA A 113 -20.88 16.17 0.62
CA ALA A 113 -21.26 14.82 0.20
C ALA A 113 -21.00 14.60 -1.30
N ILE A 114 -21.41 15.54 -2.15
CA ILE A 114 -21.16 15.47 -3.61
C ILE A 114 -19.66 15.49 -3.89
N THR A 115 -18.89 16.36 -3.21
CA THR A 115 -17.43 16.40 -3.38
C THR A 115 -16.76 15.10 -2.93
N MET A 116 -17.25 14.49 -1.84
CA MET A 116 -16.72 13.23 -1.31
C MET A 116 -17.07 12.03 -2.21
N ILE A 117 -18.28 11.99 -2.77
CA ILE A 117 -18.68 10.99 -3.77
C ILE A 117 -17.85 11.15 -5.05
N LEU A 118 -17.63 12.39 -5.50
CA LEU A 118 -16.84 12.68 -6.70
C LEU A 118 -15.36 12.31 -6.50
N ALA A 119 -14.81 12.53 -5.30
CA ALA A 119 -13.47 12.07 -4.95
C ALA A 119 -13.37 10.54 -4.94
N LEU A 120 -14.37 9.84 -4.40
CA LEU A 120 -14.45 8.37 -4.46
C LEU A 120 -14.53 7.85 -5.89
N LEU A 121 -15.35 8.46 -6.74
CA LEU A 121 -15.50 8.09 -8.16
C LEU A 121 -14.19 8.26 -8.95
N ILE A 122 -13.43 9.34 -8.67
CA ILE A 122 -12.14 9.55 -9.32
C ILE A 122 -11.13 8.50 -8.85
N LEU A 123 -11.10 8.18 -7.55
CA LEU A 123 -10.21 7.17 -6.99
C LEU A 123 -10.49 5.78 -7.56
N THR A 124 -11.77 5.38 -7.65
CA THR A 124 -12.14 4.10 -8.27
C THR A 124 -11.84 4.11 -9.77
N GLY A 125 -12.05 5.22 -10.47
CA GLY A 125 -11.70 5.36 -11.88
C GLY A 125 -10.20 5.22 -12.16
N ILE A 126 -9.35 5.79 -11.31
CA ILE A 126 -7.88 5.63 -11.43
C ILE A 126 -7.48 4.17 -11.22
N ILE A 127 -7.98 3.53 -10.16
CA ILE A 127 -7.70 2.10 -9.91
C ILE A 127 -8.20 1.26 -11.09
N TRP A 128 -9.36 1.60 -11.66
CA TRP A 128 -9.94 0.88 -12.79
C TRP A 128 -9.07 0.94 -14.06
N VAL A 129 -8.31 2.02 -14.28
CA VAL A 129 -7.37 2.09 -15.40
C VAL A 129 -6.02 1.43 -15.07
N LEU A 130 -5.55 1.55 -13.82
CA LEU A 130 -4.25 1.03 -13.39
C LEU A 130 -4.23 -0.50 -13.21
N LEU A 131 -5.28 -1.09 -12.62
CA LEU A 131 -5.32 -2.53 -12.33
C LEU A 131 -5.14 -3.42 -13.57
N PRO A 132 -5.87 -3.22 -14.69
CA PRO A 132 -5.68 -4.06 -15.87
C PRO A 132 -4.27 -3.93 -16.43
N GLN A 133 -3.68 -2.73 -16.39
CA GLN A 133 -2.30 -2.51 -16.81
C GLN A 133 -1.28 -3.26 -15.94
N LEU A 134 -1.53 -3.37 -14.64
CA LEU A 134 -0.70 -4.17 -13.74
C LEU A 134 -0.85 -5.67 -14.01
N ILE A 135 -2.07 -6.16 -14.25
CA ILE A 135 -2.34 -7.56 -14.60
C ILE A 135 -1.61 -7.93 -15.88
N ASP A 136 -1.71 -7.09 -16.93
CA ASP A 136 -1.03 -7.32 -18.20
C ASP A 136 0.49 -7.35 -18.03
N THR A 137 1.04 -6.44 -17.22
CA THR A 137 2.49 -6.39 -16.94
C THR A 137 2.96 -7.65 -16.22
N ILE A 138 2.21 -8.11 -15.20
CA ILE A 138 2.56 -9.33 -14.46
C ILE A 138 2.37 -10.57 -15.35
N THR A 139 1.33 -10.62 -16.16
CA THR A 139 1.10 -11.73 -17.10
C THR A 139 2.23 -11.80 -18.13
N MET A 140 2.69 -10.65 -18.64
CA MET A 140 3.85 -10.57 -19.52
C MET A 140 5.14 -11.01 -18.82
N LEU A 141 5.33 -10.64 -17.55
CA LEU A 141 6.47 -11.09 -16.75
C LEU A 141 6.46 -12.62 -16.58
N VAL A 142 5.31 -13.20 -16.20
CA VAL A 142 5.13 -14.65 -16.00
C VAL A 142 5.38 -15.40 -17.31
N ASN A 143 4.81 -14.94 -18.42
CA ASN A 143 4.99 -15.59 -19.73
C ASN A 143 6.45 -15.55 -20.21
N ASN A 144 7.21 -14.51 -19.84
CA ASN A 144 8.64 -14.40 -20.17
C ASN A 144 9.57 -15.03 -19.12
N MET A 145 9.04 -15.47 -17.97
CA MET A 145 9.82 -16.05 -16.88
C MET A 145 10.68 -17.25 -17.32
N PRO A 146 10.18 -18.21 -18.14
CA PRO A 146 11.00 -19.32 -18.61
C PRO A 146 12.26 -18.82 -19.37
N THR A 147 12.13 -17.74 -20.12
CA THR A 147 13.24 -17.12 -20.85
C THR A 147 14.25 -16.48 -19.89
N TYR A 148 13.80 -15.79 -18.84
CA TYR A 148 14.70 -15.22 -17.84
C TYR A 148 15.44 -16.30 -17.05
N VAL A 149 14.75 -17.38 -16.73
CA VAL A 149 15.33 -18.52 -15.99
C VAL A 149 16.39 -19.21 -16.83
N THR A 150 16.10 -19.50 -18.10
CA THR A 150 17.08 -20.09 -19.03
C THR A 150 18.30 -19.19 -19.24
N GLN A 151 18.10 -17.87 -19.39
CA GLN A 151 19.22 -16.91 -19.47
C GLN A 151 20.09 -16.90 -18.21
N ILE A 152 19.47 -16.98 -17.03
CA ILE A 152 20.20 -17.08 -15.75
C ILE A 152 20.93 -18.41 -15.68
N SER A 153 20.29 -19.53 -16.03
CA SER A 153 20.93 -20.84 -16.07
C SER A 153 22.15 -20.85 -17.00
N ASP A 154 22.04 -20.27 -18.19
CA ASP A 154 23.15 -20.17 -19.14
C ASP A 154 24.30 -19.30 -18.60
N TRP A 155 23.98 -18.17 -17.95
CA TRP A 155 24.97 -17.31 -17.31
C TRP A 155 25.67 -18.01 -16.14
N VAL A 156 24.92 -18.76 -15.33
CA VAL A 156 25.43 -19.57 -14.21
C VAL A 156 26.37 -20.65 -14.75
N SER A 157 25.96 -21.39 -15.77
CA SER A 157 26.78 -22.44 -16.40
C SER A 157 28.06 -21.88 -17.03
N GLN A 158 28.00 -20.70 -17.65
CA GLN A 158 29.20 -20.05 -18.22
C GLN A 158 30.15 -19.55 -17.12
N THR A 159 29.61 -19.00 -16.04
CA THR A 159 30.40 -18.40 -14.95
C THR A 159 31.03 -19.48 -14.05
N LEU A 160 30.32 -20.57 -13.78
CA LEU A 160 30.72 -21.63 -12.85
C LEU A 160 31.26 -22.89 -13.53
N ARG A 161 31.54 -22.83 -14.83
CA ARG A 161 32.08 -23.96 -15.63
C ARG A 161 33.28 -24.68 -14.99
N ASN A 162 34.09 -23.97 -14.21
CA ASN A 162 35.28 -24.51 -13.53
C ASN A 162 34.96 -25.22 -12.20
N TYR A 163 33.71 -25.14 -11.71
CA TYR A 163 33.26 -25.67 -10.42
C TYR A 163 31.90 -26.39 -10.56
N PRO A 164 31.89 -27.62 -11.12
CA PRO A 164 30.65 -28.32 -11.49
C PRO A 164 29.75 -28.67 -10.29
N GLU A 165 30.30 -28.89 -9.09
CA GLU A 165 29.49 -29.12 -7.88
C GLU A 165 28.71 -27.88 -7.45
N VAL A 166 29.31 -26.68 -7.58
CA VAL A 166 28.65 -25.42 -7.22
C VAL A 166 27.60 -25.04 -8.26
N GLU A 167 27.90 -25.27 -9.53
CA GLU A 167 26.95 -25.09 -10.63
C GLU A 167 25.65 -25.86 -10.40
N ALA A 168 25.74 -27.16 -10.09
CA ALA A 168 24.57 -28.01 -9.90
C ALA A 168 23.69 -27.53 -8.74
N TYR A 169 24.29 -27.10 -7.63
CA TYR A 169 23.55 -26.57 -6.47
C TYR A 169 22.82 -25.26 -6.81
N VAL A 170 23.49 -24.35 -7.51
CA VAL A 170 22.90 -23.07 -7.91
C VAL A 170 21.78 -23.29 -8.92
N LEU A 171 21.96 -24.16 -9.91
CA LEU A 171 20.92 -24.48 -10.90
C LEU A 171 19.69 -25.12 -10.23
N GLN A 172 19.88 -26.03 -9.27
CA GLN A 172 18.79 -26.62 -8.51
C GLN A 172 18.02 -25.57 -7.69
N PHE A 173 18.74 -24.66 -7.03
CA PHE A 173 18.15 -23.58 -6.25
C PHE A 173 17.38 -22.59 -7.13
N THR A 174 17.97 -22.16 -8.25
CA THR A 174 17.33 -21.27 -9.22
C THR A 174 16.08 -21.91 -9.83
N GLY A 175 16.14 -23.21 -10.19
CA GLY A 175 14.97 -23.95 -10.66
C GLY A 175 13.85 -24.01 -9.62
N GLY A 176 14.19 -24.35 -8.36
CA GLY A 176 13.21 -24.41 -7.27
C GLY A 176 12.55 -23.07 -6.97
N ILE A 177 13.32 -21.97 -6.94
CA ILE A 177 12.76 -20.61 -6.78
C ILE A 177 11.90 -20.23 -7.97
N SER A 178 12.35 -20.51 -9.19
CA SER A 178 11.60 -20.25 -10.41
C SER A 178 10.24 -20.94 -10.37
N ASP A 179 10.20 -22.23 -10.04
CA ASP A 179 8.96 -23.01 -9.98
C ASP A 179 8.04 -22.49 -8.86
N MET A 180 8.59 -22.12 -7.70
CA MET A 180 7.81 -21.55 -6.62
C MET A 180 7.21 -20.19 -6.99
N LEU A 181 8.01 -19.30 -7.60
CA LEU A 181 7.56 -17.99 -8.04
C LEU A 181 6.55 -18.10 -9.19
N ASN A 182 6.77 -18.99 -10.15
CA ASN A 182 5.85 -19.24 -11.25
C ASN A 182 4.50 -19.76 -10.74
N ASN A 183 4.52 -20.75 -9.85
CA ASN A 183 3.31 -21.23 -9.22
C ASN A 183 2.61 -20.12 -8.44
N TRP A 184 3.29 -19.41 -7.54
CA TRP A 184 2.68 -18.33 -6.77
C TRP A 184 2.09 -17.20 -7.64
N LEU A 185 2.83 -16.73 -8.66
CA LEU A 185 2.34 -15.69 -9.55
C LEU A 185 1.12 -16.16 -10.35
N SER A 186 1.16 -17.38 -10.88
CA SER A 186 0.14 -17.92 -11.78
C SER A 186 -1.12 -18.39 -11.05
N THR A 187 -0.99 -18.98 -9.86
CA THR A 187 -2.11 -19.64 -9.16
C THR A 187 -2.68 -18.81 -8.00
N GLU A 188 -1.87 -17.94 -7.39
CA GLU A 188 -2.30 -17.13 -6.23
C GLU A 188 -2.52 -15.68 -6.66
N LEU A 189 -1.48 -15.02 -7.16
CA LEU A 189 -1.50 -13.58 -7.39
C LEU A 189 -2.39 -13.18 -8.57
N LEU A 190 -2.16 -13.72 -9.77
CA LEU A 190 -2.93 -13.37 -10.97
C LEU A 190 -4.44 -13.59 -10.80
N PRO A 191 -4.91 -14.73 -10.26
CA PRO A 191 -6.33 -14.94 -10.01
C PRO A 191 -6.91 -13.99 -8.97
N GLN A 192 -6.18 -13.70 -7.88
CA GLN A 192 -6.64 -12.72 -6.88
C GLN A 192 -6.75 -11.32 -7.46
N MET A 193 -5.79 -10.89 -8.29
CA MET A 193 -5.86 -9.61 -8.99
C MET A 193 -7.05 -9.54 -9.95
N ASN A 194 -7.31 -10.61 -10.71
CA ASN A 194 -8.48 -10.72 -11.57
C ASN A 194 -9.80 -10.67 -10.77
N ASN A 195 -9.85 -11.30 -9.59
CA ASN A 195 -11.01 -11.23 -8.71
C ASN A 195 -11.24 -9.80 -8.20
N ILE A 196 -10.19 -9.11 -7.74
CA ILE A 196 -10.28 -7.70 -7.34
C ILE A 196 -10.74 -6.83 -8.50
N TRP A 197 -10.19 -7.06 -9.70
CA TRP A 197 -10.61 -6.37 -10.93
C TRP A 197 -12.09 -6.54 -11.22
N ASN A 198 -12.59 -7.78 -11.18
CA ASN A 198 -14.00 -8.09 -11.44
C ASN A 198 -14.92 -7.47 -10.38
N LEU A 199 -14.53 -7.49 -9.11
CA LEU A 199 -15.28 -6.87 -8.03
C LEU A 199 -15.35 -5.35 -8.21
N ILE A 200 -14.21 -4.69 -8.45
CA ILE A 200 -14.18 -3.24 -8.67
C ILE A 200 -15.00 -2.86 -9.91
N SER A 201 -14.79 -3.57 -11.02
CA SER A 201 -15.52 -3.32 -12.28
C SER A 201 -17.03 -3.51 -12.11
N SER A 202 -17.48 -4.55 -11.42
CA SER A 202 -18.90 -4.78 -11.13
C SER A 202 -19.49 -3.64 -10.29
N ASN A 203 -18.81 -3.23 -9.23
CA ASN A 203 -19.28 -2.12 -8.38
C ASN A 203 -19.32 -0.79 -9.13
N VAL A 204 -18.32 -0.50 -9.95
CA VAL A 204 -18.30 0.71 -10.80
C VAL A 204 -19.43 0.68 -11.82
N MET A 205 -19.65 -0.44 -12.51
CA MET A 205 -20.74 -0.58 -13.48
C MET A 205 -22.12 -0.48 -12.82
N ASN A 206 -22.29 -0.99 -11.60
CA ASN A 206 -23.53 -0.82 -10.83
C ASN A 206 -23.80 0.64 -10.49
N ILE A 207 -22.77 1.41 -10.12
CA ILE A 207 -22.92 2.84 -9.86
C ILE A 207 -23.33 3.57 -11.16
N ILE A 208 -22.64 3.29 -12.28
CA ILE A 208 -22.95 3.87 -13.59
C ILE A 208 -24.38 3.52 -14.01
N SER A 209 -24.82 2.27 -13.83
CA SER A 209 -26.16 1.85 -14.21
C SER A 209 -27.25 2.52 -13.36
N VAL A 210 -27.02 2.73 -12.06
CA VAL A 210 -27.92 3.51 -11.20
C VAL A 210 -28.01 4.97 -11.68
N PHE A 211 -26.88 5.61 -12.00
CA PHE A 211 -26.88 6.97 -12.54
C PHE A 211 -27.59 7.06 -13.89
N MET A 212 -27.34 6.11 -14.81
CA MET A 212 -28.03 6.03 -16.09
C MET A 212 -29.53 5.84 -15.90
N ASN A 213 -29.93 4.91 -15.04
CA ASN A 213 -31.34 4.64 -14.73
C ASN A 213 -32.06 5.87 -14.17
N LEU A 214 -31.41 6.61 -13.27
CA LEU A 214 -31.96 7.88 -12.74
C LEU A 214 -32.11 8.95 -13.82
N CYS A 215 -31.15 9.05 -14.75
CA CYS A 215 -31.20 10.04 -15.82
C CYS A 215 -32.18 9.68 -16.94
N SER A 216 -32.42 8.39 -17.18
CA SER A 216 -33.44 7.89 -18.12
C SER A 216 -34.85 7.87 -17.55
N ALA A 217 -35.01 7.94 -16.23
CA ALA A 217 -36.30 7.96 -15.53
C ALA A 217 -36.89 9.39 -15.36
N SER A 218 -36.23 10.41 -15.91
CA SER A 218 -36.65 11.81 -15.93
C SER A 218 -36.81 12.30 -17.36
#